data_AF-A0A956CRV9-F1
#
_entry.id   AF-A0A956CRV9-F1
#
_cell.length_a   1.000
_cell.length_b   1.000
_cell.length_c   1.000
_cell.angle_alpha   90.00
_cell.angle_beta   90.00
_cell.angle_gamma   90.00
#
_symmetry.space_group_name_H-M   'P 1'
#
loop_
_entity.id
_entity.type
_entity.pdbx_description
1 polymer ?
#
loop_
_entity_poly.entity_id
_entity_poly.type
_entity_poly.pdbx_seq_one_letter_code
_entity_poly.pdbx_strand_id
1 'polypeptide(L)'
;MWLGGCGLTLDTTPDPDAGQGVAFDAAVGMADAAPMDATAPPVDAAVGVDAEIPPPVDATVVPSDGGTDVICFDADGDMVTTCAGDCDDTDPTVYPGAPMICGDGVDNGCAGVGDEPACMGLGTYVSRSTGAAGNPGTRALPVLTIAEGLMNAQTIGGGVDVYVAAGDYTGDIEMIDTVGVRCGYDPVSWDRDWTARSTTVRARSARGVGFPAGTGRETEIEGCTLVGRSGLPSSQVVTFDGGSSGVVASCTLLAADNETGRSIGVSVYAAGADVSATPNPGMPLIVDSTIRMGIARTYGAEPNSSIGVLAYRTNLSIYRDRIELVDASAAQRAIELHQPQAGAKIAEVIVRPTGGRSDYATGIQVSGGSVEITHSDIYTGPCNSWCMGIEILGTPRVMTITNNQIYAGDSESSRSSGIAFEIEGAVAGATADVLVHSNLVVGASEGLTASAIAWLNASPSHFVAGRIINNILYSGGGSGGYVFLEQNARYDPEQLEANMLWRPTSGGSTGVAFYLDGGSLPLVRVADLLLLPQHLGIPSREDACAVIDPRPDGNPHLAPTSTCIDRGSSVEGPPDDWDGEPRPMRTAFDPGLDEVP
;
A
#
# COMPACT_ATOMS: atom_id res chain seq x y z
N MET A 1 55.42 7.42 32.34
CA MET A 1 55.29 7.84 33.76
C MET A 1 53.82 7.67 34.11
N TRP A 2 53.55 6.82 35.11
CA TRP A 2 52.26 6.39 35.70
C TRP A 2 51.25 7.52 35.94
N LEU A 3 49.92 7.38 36.08
CA LEU A 3 48.86 6.33 36.13
C LEU A 3 47.53 7.12 36.17
N GLY A 4 46.29 6.65 35.98
CA GLY A 4 45.59 5.37 35.86
C GLY A 4 44.10 5.72 35.56
N GLY A 5 43.15 4.86 35.23
CA GLY A 5 43.03 3.41 35.36
C GLY A 5 41.62 3.11 35.88
N CYS A 6 40.75 2.52 35.06
CA CYS A 6 39.68 1.60 35.46
C CYS A 6 39.14 0.92 34.19
N GLY A 7 39.52 -0.34 33.99
CA GLY A 7 39.03 -1.21 32.93
C GLY A 7 38.18 -2.33 33.52
N LEU A 8 37.14 -2.72 32.80
CA LEU A 8 36.42 -3.97 33.00
C LEU A 8 36.51 -4.76 31.69
N THR A 9 37.24 -5.87 31.71
CA THR A 9 37.37 -6.83 30.61
C THR A 9 36.35 -7.96 30.80
N LEU A 10 35.58 -8.24 29.76
CA LEU A 10 34.74 -9.44 29.62
C LEU A 10 35.63 -10.67 29.45
N ASP A 11 35.42 -11.67 30.30
CA ASP A 11 35.99 -13.01 30.17
C ASP A 11 34.99 -13.93 29.45
N THR A 12 35.50 -14.67 28.47
CA THR A 12 34.77 -15.63 27.64
C THR A 12 35.50 -16.96 27.72
N THR A 13 35.10 -17.88 28.62
CA THR A 13 35.18 -19.36 28.45
C THR A 13 34.43 -20.11 29.57
N PRO A 14 34.01 -21.38 29.36
CA PRO A 14 32.86 -22.02 30.04
C PRO A 14 33.23 -22.93 31.23
N ASP A 15 32.32 -23.04 32.21
CA ASP A 15 32.42 -23.98 33.35
C ASP A 15 31.47 -25.18 33.19
N PRO A 16 31.99 -26.42 33.15
CA PRO A 16 31.23 -27.67 33.18
C PRO A 16 31.17 -28.27 34.61
N ASP A 17 30.02 -28.87 34.92
CA ASP A 17 29.74 -29.73 36.09
C ASP A 17 29.50 -29.09 37.47
N ALA A 18 28.22 -28.94 37.83
CA ALA A 18 27.71 -29.41 39.13
C ALA A 18 26.17 -29.46 39.15
N GLY A 19 25.62 -30.63 38.83
CA GLY A 19 24.25 -30.99 39.18
C GLY A 19 24.13 -31.49 40.63
N GLN A 20 22.95 -31.29 41.23
CA GLN A 20 22.10 -32.27 41.94
C GLN A 20 21.33 -31.65 43.11
N GLY A 21 20.00 -31.84 43.10
CA GLY A 21 19.11 -31.57 44.24
C GLY A 21 17.60 -31.63 43.91
N VAL A 22 17.06 -32.83 43.65
CA VAL A 22 15.76 -33.44 44.11
C VAL A 22 14.63 -32.49 44.63
N ALA A 23 13.32 -32.64 44.36
CA ALA A 23 12.46 -33.79 44.00
C ALA A 23 11.04 -33.39 43.49
N PHE A 24 10.39 -34.34 42.76
CA PHE A 24 8.96 -34.75 42.57
C PHE A 24 7.82 -34.00 43.35
N ASP A 25 6.55 -33.89 42.91
CA ASP A 25 5.69 -34.75 42.09
C ASP A 25 4.37 -34.04 41.61
N ALA A 26 3.80 -34.61 40.56
CA ALA A 26 2.38 -34.83 40.20
C ALA A 26 1.36 -33.69 39.85
N ALA A 27 0.70 -33.96 38.71
CA ALA A 27 -0.45 -33.28 38.10
C ALA A 27 -1.81 -33.80 38.57
N VAL A 28 -2.85 -32.94 38.50
CA VAL A 28 -4.31 -33.23 38.35
C VAL A 28 -4.93 -31.90 37.83
N GLY A 29 -5.82 -31.75 36.86
CA GLY A 29 -6.80 -32.61 36.19
C GLY A 29 -8.09 -31.79 36.08
N MET A 30 -8.43 -31.28 34.88
CA MET A 30 -9.73 -30.67 34.59
C MET A 30 -10.61 -31.73 33.94
N ALA A 31 -11.72 -32.07 34.60
CA ALA A 31 -12.73 -32.96 34.09
C ALA A 31 -14.13 -32.43 34.40
N ASP A 32 -15.01 -32.72 33.44
CA ASP A 32 -16.46 -32.89 33.53
C ASP A 32 -17.37 -31.68 33.29
N ALA A 33 -17.73 -31.55 32.00
CA ALA A 33 -19.03 -31.09 31.53
C ALA A 33 -20.13 -32.12 31.88
N ALA A 34 -21.31 -31.62 32.26
CA ALA A 34 -22.55 -32.38 32.40
C ALA A 34 -23.74 -31.57 31.80
N PRO A 35 -24.84 -32.22 31.40
CA PRO A 35 -25.53 -31.93 30.14
C PRO A 35 -26.79 -31.04 30.26
N MET A 36 -27.23 -30.54 29.11
CA MET A 36 -28.52 -29.89 28.88
C MET A 36 -29.70 -30.84 29.15
N ASP A 37 -30.68 -30.38 29.92
CA ASP A 37 -32.01 -30.97 30.03
C ASP A 37 -33.08 -29.90 29.78
N ALA A 38 -34.11 -30.29 29.03
CA ALA A 38 -35.09 -29.43 28.40
C ALA A 38 -36.46 -29.58 29.07
N THR A 39 -36.98 -28.53 29.69
CA THR A 39 -38.44 -28.37 29.93
C THR A 39 -38.81 -26.89 30.15
N ALA A 40 -39.55 -26.30 29.22
CA ALA A 40 -40.44 -25.13 29.46
C ALA A 40 -41.79 -25.63 30.03
N PRO A 41 -42.59 -24.83 30.79
CA PRO A 41 -43.49 -23.81 30.20
C PRO A 41 -43.78 -22.59 31.17
N PRO A 42 -44.83 -21.76 31.01
CA PRO A 42 -44.85 -20.54 30.19
C PRO A 42 -45.20 -19.24 30.96
N VAL A 43 -44.96 -18.10 30.28
CA VAL A 43 -45.49 -16.71 30.42
C VAL A 43 -46.16 -16.25 31.74
N ASP A 44 -45.66 -15.15 32.31
CA ASP A 44 -46.51 -13.97 32.57
C ASP A 44 -45.69 -12.68 32.72
N ALA A 45 -46.28 -11.59 32.23
CA ALA A 45 -45.70 -10.27 32.10
C ALA A 45 -45.69 -9.47 33.41
N ALA A 46 -44.61 -8.75 33.68
CA ALA A 46 -44.65 -7.47 34.40
C ALA A 46 -43.45 -6.60 34.03
N VAL A 47 -43.77 -5.39 33.60
CA VAL A 47 -42.91 -4.30 33.16
C VAL A 47 -42.32 -3.53 34.34
N GLY A 48 -41.05 -3.10 34.24
CA GLY A 48 -40.61 -1.82 34.80
C GLY A 48 -39.23 -1.80 35.48
N VAL A 49 -38.29 -1.08 34.83
CA VAL A 49 -37.13 -0.28 35.36
C VAL A 49 -36.06 -1.03 36.18
N ASP A 50 -34.76 -1.07 35.89
CA ASP A 50 -33.87 -0.35 34.97
C ASP A 50 -32.83 -1.34 34.44
N ALA A 51 -32.61 -1.36 33.14
CA ALA A 51 -31.45 -2.01 32.56
C ALA A 51 -30.28 -1.03 32.71
N GLU A 52 -29.29 -1.36 33.54
CA GLU A 52 -27.96 -0.75 33.43
C GLU A 52 -27.41 -1.07 32.04
N ILE A 53 -27.54 -0.08 31.16
CA ILE A 53 -26.75 0.03 29.94
C ILE A 53 -25.29 0.03 30.40
N PRO A 54 -24.41 -0.88 29.91
CA PRO A 54 -22.98 -0.75 30.18
C PRO A 54 -22.54 0.62 29.64
N PRO A 55 -21.77 1.43 30.40
CA PRO A 55 -21.34 2.73 29.91
C PRO A 55 -20.58 2.55 28.59
N PRO A 56 -20.66 3.54 27.68
CA PRO A 56 -19.82 3.55 26.49
C PRO A 56 -18.35 3.39 26.91
N VAL A 57 -17.57 2.80 26.01
CA VAL A 57 -16.11 2.64 26.11
C VAL A 57 -15.45 4.02 26.23
N ASP A 58 -15.49 4.61 27.43
CA ASP A 58 -14.52 5.55 28.04
C ASP A 58 -15.19 6.39 29.16
N ALA A 59 -15.55 5.74 30.27
CA ALA A 59 -16.09 6.43 31.45
C ALA A 59 -15.32 6.01 32.70
N THR A 60 -14.54 6.92 33.28
CA THR A 60 -13.93 6.72 34.60
C THR A 60 -14.86 7.20 35.70
N VAL A 61 -15.27 6.29 36.58
CA VAL A 61 -15.99 6.62 37.81
C VAL A 61 -14.97 6.96 38.89
N VAL A 62 -14.92 8.21 39.35
CA VAL A 62 -14.07 8.63 40.46
C VAL A 62 -14.91 8.68 41.75
N PRO A 63 -14.64 7.80 42.74
CA PRO A 63 -15.41 7.81 43.99
C PRO A 63 -15.20 9.12 44.74
N SER A 64 -16.28 9.86 45.01
CA SER A 64 -16.22 11.02 45.90
C SER A 64 -16.44 10.60 47.36
N ASP A 65 -15.53 10.99 48.25
CA ASP A 65 -15.58 10.74 49.71
C ASP A 65 -16.70 11.52 50.43
N GLY A 66 -17.85 11.74 49.78
CA GLY A 66 -18.93 12.53 50.35
C GLY A 66 -20.02 13.02 49.39
N GLY A 67 -20.54 12.17 48.50
CA GLY A 67 -21.99 12.20 48.22
C GLY A 67 -22.50 12.70 46.86
N THR A 68 -21.72 12.64 45.79
CA THR A 68 -22.22 12.46 44.40
C THR A 68 -21.12 11.78 43.59
N ASP A 69 -21.37 10.56 43.09
CA ASP A 69 -20.47 9.93 42.12
C ASP A 69 -20.45 10.81 40.87
N VAL A 70 -19.28 11.37 40.53
CA VAL A 70 -19.13 12.19 39.31
C VAL A 70 -18.73 11.22 38.21
N ILE A 71 -19.62 11.04 37.24
CA ILE A 71 -19.29 10.29 36.03
C ILE A 71 -18.55 11.25 35.10
N CYS A 72 -17.31 10.92 34.80
CA CYS A 72 -16.44 11.69 33.92
C CYS A 72 -16.45 11.00 32.56
N PHE A 73 -16.66 11.77 31.51
CA PHE A 73 -16.60 11.32 30.13
C PHE A 73 -15.42 12.04 29.45
N ASP A 74 -14.84 11.36 28.47
CA ASP A 74 -14.12 11.97 27.36
C ASP A 74 -15.15 12.11 26.23
N ALA A 75 -15.57 13.33 25.92
CA ALA A 75 -16.61 13.59 24.93
C ALA A 75 -16.08 13.95 23.54
N ASP A 76 -14.79 14.26 23.40
CA ASP A 76 -14.16 14.65 22.13
C ASP A 76 -13.10 13.68 21.61
N GLY A 77 -12.73 12.67 22.41
CA GLY A 77 -11.91 11.54 22.04
C GLY A 77 -10.40 11.78 22.15
N ASP A 78 -9.96 12.76 22.94
CA ASP A 78 -8.55 13.08 23.16
C ASP A 78 -7.87 12.25 24.28
N MET A 79 -8.62 11.33 24.88
CA MET A 79 -8.24 10.47 26.02
C MET A 79 -8.10 11.21 27.35
N VAL A 80 -8.64 12.43 27.48
CA VAL A 80 -8.62 13.24 28.69
C VAL A 80 -10.04 13.60 29.12
N THR A 81 -10.54 12.89 30.12
CA THR A 81 -11.88 13.21 30.66
C THR A 81 -11.95 14.58 31.36
N THR A 82 -13.15 15.14 31.44
CA THR A 82 -13.47 16.33 32.29
C THR A 82 -12.90 16.31 33.72
N CYS A 83 -12.77 15.13 34.34
CA CYS A 83 -12.21 15.02 35.69
C CYS A 83 -10.69 14.92 35.74
N ALA A 84 -10.06 14.57 34.61
CA ALA A 84 -8.62 14.60 34.44
C ALA A 84 -8.09 16.03 34.23
N GLY A 85 -8.97 17.03 34.17
CA GLY A 85 -8.63 18.44 34.11
C GLY A 85 -8.78 19.06 32.73
N ASP A 86 -9.45 18.39 31.81
CA ASP A 86 -9.81 18.95 30.52
C ASP A 86 -10.70 20.21 30.69
N CYS A 87 -10.26 21.30 30.06
CA CYS A 87 -10.87 22.60 30.14
C CYS A 87 -11.86 22.87 28.99
N ASP A 88 -11.88 22.06 27.93
CA ASP A 88 -12.87 22.09 26.84
C ASP A 88 -13.09 20.69 26.21
N ASP A 89 -13.90 19.86 26.89
CA ASP A 89 -14.34 18.49 26.52
C ASP A 89 -15.22 18.43 25.25
N THR A 90 -15.10 19.42 24.37
CA THR A 90 -15.73 19.46 23.06
C THR A 90 -14.73 19.71 21.93
N ASP A 91 -13.46 19.96 22.24
CA ASP A 91 -12.40 20.26 21.31
C ASP A 91 -11.15 19.41 21.64
N PRO A 92 -10.85 18.36 20.83
CA PRO A 92 -9.76 17.44 21.13
C PRO A 92 -8.36 18.07 20.92
N THR A 93 -8.30 19.37 20.61
CA THR A 93 -7.07 20.16 20.57
C THR A 93 -6.83 20.95 21.86
N VAL A 94 -7.71 20.83 22.84
CA VAL A 94 -7.67 21.57 24.11
C VAL A 94 -7.65 20.58 25.27
N TYR A 95 -6.48 20.39 25.89
CA TYR A 95 -6.32 19.52 27.05
C TYR A 95 -5.08 19.87 27.88
N PRO A 96 -4.95 19.40 29.13
CA PRO A 96 -3.79 19.67 29.97
C PRO A 96 -2.49 19.24 29.29
N GLY A 97 -1.67 20.23 28.90
CA GLY A 97 -0.41 20.01 28.21
C GLY A 97 -0.50 19.81 26.70
N ALA A 98 -1.63 20.12 26.06
CA ALA A 98 -1.74 20.09 24.61
C ALA A 98 -0.72 21.02 23.92
N PRO A 99 -0.26 20.68 22.70
CA PRO A 99 0.53 21.59 21.87
C PRO A 99 -0.21 22.90 21.62
N MET A 100 0.54 24.01 21.68
CA MET A 100 -0.04 25.34 21.50
C MET A 100 -0.40 25.63 20.05
N ILE A 101 -1.63 26.11 19.78
CA ILE A 101 -2.07 26.54 18.46
C ILE A 101 -2.00 28.06 18.38
N CYS A 102 -0.91 28.58 17.81
CA CYS A 102 -0.70 30.02 17.79
C CYS A 102 -1.70 30.78 16.91
N GLY A 103 -2.34 31.79 17.51
CA GLY A 103 -3.19 32.76 16.83
C GLY A 103 -4.66 32.33 16.74
N ASP A 104 -5.07 31.32 17.51
CA ASP A 104 -6.47 30.98 17.69
C ASP A 104 -7.12 31.69 18.89
N GLY A 105 -6.30 32.19 19.82
CA GLY A 105 -6.74 32.86 21.04
C GLY A 105 -7.33 31.91 22.09
N VAL A 106 -7.15 30.60 21.94
CA VAL A 106 -7.62 29.53 22.82
C VAL A 106 -6.49 29.12 23.77
N ASP A 107 -6.84 28.66 24.96
CA ASP A 107 -5.90 28.09 25.93
C ASP A 107 -5.80 26.58 25.70
N ASN A 108 -5.09 26.17 24.63
CA ASN A 108 -5.03 24.75 24.25
C ASN A 108 -4.47 23.87 25.38
N GLY A 109 -3.54 24.41 26.19
CA GLY A 109 -2.86 23.65 27.24
C GLY A 109 -3.53 23.68 28.62
N CYS A 110 -4.70 24.31 28.76
CA CYS A 110 -5.38 24.56 30.05
C CYS A 110 -4.49 25.26 31.10
N ALA A 111 -3.62 26.17 30.66
CA ALA A 111 -2.62 26.87 31.48
C ALA A 111 -3.12 28.21 32.06
N GLY A 112 -4.35 28.62 31.73
CA GLY A 112 -4.99 29.88 32.14
C GLY A 112 -4.64 31.08 31.25
N VAL A 113 -4.03 30.84 30.09
CA VAL A 113 -3.67 31.85 29.09
C VAL A 113 -4.09 31.35 27.71
N GLY A 114 -4.65 32.22 26.86
CA GLY A 114 -4.87 31.88 25.45
C GLY A 114 -3.52 31.78 24.73
N ASP A 115 -3.31 32.56 23.66
CA ASP A 115 -2.01 32.62 22.98
C ASP A 115 -0.83 32.86 23.95
N GLU A 116 0.10 31.89 24.02
CA GLU A 116 1.28 31.97 24.87
C GLU A 116 2.28 32.99 24.30
N PRO A 117 3.19 33.55 25.14
CA PRO A 117 4.24 34.44 24.67
C PRO A 117 5.12 33.85 23.55
N ALA A 118 5.22 32.51 23.48
CA ALA A 118 5.92 31.78 22.44
C ALA A 118 5.35 32.01 21.03
N CYS A 119 4.07 32.37 20.91
CA CYS A 119 3.43 32.68 19.63
C CYS A 119 3.90 34.00 19.02
N MET A 120 4.57 34.87 19.80
CA MET A 120 5.12 36.14 19.33
C MET A 120 4.09 37.08 18.66
N GLY A 121 2.80 36.90 18.95
CA GLY A 121 1.69 37.63 18.31
C GLY A 121 1.42 37.23 16.86
N LEU A 122 1.96 36.08 16.41
CA LEU A 122 1.72 35.48 15.12
C LEU A 122 0.74 34.32 15.25
N GLY A 123 0.12 33.95 14.13
CA GLY A 123 -0.53 32.67 13.95
C GLY A 123 -0.28 32.09 12.57
N THR A 124 -0.83 30.90 12.33
CA THR A 124 -0.60 30.12 11.10
C THR A 124 -1.87 29.91 10.27
N TYR A 125 -2.90 30.75 10.49
CA TYR A 125 -4.17 30.71 9.78
C TYR A 125 -4.07 31.41 8.42
N VAL A 126 -4.43 30.68 7.36
CA VAL A 126 -4.35 31.12 5.96
C VAL A 126 -5.74 31.14 5.36
N SER A 127 -6.13 32.28 4.77
CA SER A 127 -7.42 32.39 4.07
C SER A 127 -7.33 33.28 2.84
N ARG A 128 -7.77 32.75 1.70
CA ARG A 128 -7.82 33.51 0.45
C ARG A 128 -8.90 34.59 0.43
N SER A 129 -9.99 34.38 1.18
CA SER A 129 -11.19 35.23 1.17
C SER A 129 -11.18 36.29 2.26
N THR A 130 -10.62 35.96 3.43
CA THR A 130 -10.57 36.85 4.62
C THR A 130 -9.16 37.33 4.95
N GLY A 131 -8.11 36.71 4.39
CA GLY A 131 -6.73 37.06 4.67
C GLY A 131 -6.19 38.24 3.85
N ALA A 132 -5.14 38.87 4.37
CA ALA A 132 -4.45 39.98 3.72
C ALA A 132 -2.94 39.90 3.95
N ALA A 133 -2.17 40.48 3.02
CA ALA A 133 -0.71 40.53 3.14
C ALA A 133 -0.30 41.36 4.38
N GLY A 134 0.63 40.83 5.17
CA GLY A 134 1.11 41.47 6.40
C GLY A 134 0.20 41.30 7.63
N ASN A 135 -0.91 40.56 7.51
CA ASN A 135 -1.66 40.13 8.68
C ASN A 135 -0.81 39.18 9.56
N PRO A 136 -1.07 39.13 10.88
CA PRO A 136 -0.32 38.27 11.81
C PRO A 136 -0.59 36.77 11.61
N GLY A 137 -1.64 36.37 10.89
CA GLY A 137 -2.00 34.97 10.69
C GLY A 137 -2.88 34.38 11.78
N THR A 138 -3.63 35.19 12.50
CA THR A 138 -4.59 34.72 13.51
C THR A 138 -5.93 34.36 12.86
N ARG A 139 -6.83 33.63 13.56
CA ARG A 139 -8.19 33.35 13.05
C ARG A 139 -8.94 34.62 12.64
N ALA A 140 -8.73 35.73 13.36
CA ALA A 140 -9.36 37.03 13.10
C ALA A 140 -8.66 37.84 11.98
N LEU A 141 -7.35 37.71 11.84
CA LEU A 141 -6.55 38.37 10.80
C LEU A 141 -5.62 37.33 10.15
N PRO A 142 -6.16 36.45 9.28
CA PRO A 142 -5.37 35.41 8.65
C PRO A 142 -4.45 35.99 7.56
N VAL A 143 -3.36 35.28 7.25
CA VAL A 143 -2.49 35.63 6.12
C VAL A 143 -3.13 35.21 4.80
N LEU A 144 -2.67 35.82 3.70
CA LEU A 144 -3.27 35.62 2.37
C LEU A 144 -2.78 34.34 1.69
N THR A 145 -1.56 33.90 1.97
CA THR A 145 -0.91 32.80 1.26
C THR A 145 -0.36 31.73 2.20
N ILE A 146 -0.33 30.48 1.71
CA ILE A 146 0.24 29.34 2.45
C ILE A 146 1.72 29.57 2.76
N ALA A 147 2.45 30.21 1.84
CA ALA A 147 3.85 30.58 2.05
C ALA A 147 4.04 31.54 3.24
N GLU A 148 3.15 32.52 3.40
CA GLU A 148 3.15 33.39 4.60
C GLU A 148 2.86 32.60 5.87
N GLY A 149 1.91 31.65 5.82
CA GLY A 149 1.58 30.79 6.96
C GLY A 149 2.76 29.92 7.39
N LEU A 150 3.48 29.33 6.42
CA LEU A 150 4.69 28.55 6.66
C LEU A 150 5.83 29.41 7.23
N MET A 151 6.00 30.65 6.76
CA MET A 151 6.98 31.58 7.34
C MET A 151 6.65 31.94 8.80
N ASN A 152 5.36 32.13 9.11
CA ASN A 152 4.93 32.35 10.49
C ASN A 152 5.21 31.11 11.34
N ALA A 153 4.85 29.91 10.87
CA ALA A 153 5.10 28.66 11.57
C ALA A 153 6.60 28.45 11.88
N GLN A 154 7.46 28.70 10.88
CA GLN A 154 8.91 28.63 11.07
C GLN A 154 9.43 29.65 12.08
N THR A 155 8.84 30.86 12.11
CA THR A 155 9.23 31.93 13.04
C THR A 155 8.83 31.60 14.48
N ILE A 156 7.63 31.05 14.66
CA ILE A 156 7.12 30.58 15.95
C ILE A 156 7.99 29.40 16.44
N GLY A 157 8.30 28.46 15.55
CA GLY A 157 9.03 27.25 15.88
C GLY A 157 8.16 26.19 16.57
N GLY A 158 8.78 25.12 17.06
CA GLY A 158 8.09 24.07 17.82
C GLY A 158 7.18 23.14 17.00
N GLY A 159 7.24 23.18 15.66
CA GLY A 159 6.45 22.30 14.80
C GLY A 159 4.97 22.67 14.70
N VAL A 160 4.64 23.97 14.83
CA VAL A 160 3.25 24.42 14.69
C VAL A 160 2.73 24.25 13.26
N ASP A 161 1.57 23.64 13.12
CA ASP A 161 0.92 23.40 11.82
C ASP A 161 0.31 24.67 11.21
N VAL A 162 0.12 24.66 9.89
CA VAL A 162 -0.55 25.71 9.11
C VAL A 162 -1.98 25.29 8.77
N TYR A 163 -2.95 26.12 9.15
CA TYR A 163 -4.37 25.87 8.98
C TYR A 163 -4.92 26.65 7.78
N VAL A 164 -5.37 25.94 6.75
CA VAL A 164 -5.73 26.55 5.47
C VAL A 164 -7.23 26.46 5.22
N ALA A 165 -7.87 27.63 5.13
CA ALA A 165 -9.26 27.74 4.77
C ALA A 165 -9.52 27.33 3.32
N ALA A 166 -10.70 26.77 3.06
CA ALA A 166 -11.16 26.40 1.74
C ALA A 166 -11.11 27.57 0.75
N GLY A 167 -10.73 27.26 -0.49
CA GLY A 167 -10.50 28.26 -1.53
C GLY A 167 -9.48 27.82 -2.57
N ASP A 168 -9.32 28.64 -3.61
CA ASP A 168 -8.32 28.46 -4.67
C ASP A 168 -7.06 29.29 -4.37
N TYR A 169 -5.96 28.59 -4.14
CA TYR A 169 -4.62 29.13 -3.94
C TYR A 169 -3.76 28.87 -5.17
N THR A 170 -2.83 29.79 -5.46
CA THR A 170 -1.87 29.61 -6.55
C THR A 170 -0.47 29.91 -6.05
N GLY A 171 0.39 28.90 -6.09
CA GLY A 171 1.76 28.97 -5.61
C GLY A 171 2.35 27.58 -5.52
N ASP A 172 3.68 27.51 -5.52
CA ASP A 172 4.38 26.31 -5.09
C ASP A 172 4.43 26.32 -3.55
N ILE A 173 4.41 25.13 -2.95
CA ILE A 173 4.59 24.96 -1.50
C ILE A 173 5.93 24.27 -1.30
N GLU A 174 6.80 24.84 -0.47
CA GLU A 174 8.00 24.17 0.00
C GLU A 174 7.80 23.87 1.48
N MET A 175 7.65 22.59 1.80
CA MET A 175 7.37 22.12 3.15
C MET A 175 8.55 22.39 4.07
N ILE A 176 8.26 22.70 5.32
CA ILE A 176 9.26 22.96 6.37
C ILE A 176 9.26 21.76 7.31
N ASP A 177 10.45 21.30 7.70
CA ASP A 177 10.59 20.17 8.62
C ASP A 177 9.77 20.41 9.90
N THR A 178 9.09 19.38 10.40
CA THR A 178 8.14 19.39 11.54
C THR A 178 6.87 20.24 11.40
N VAL A 179 6.66 20.93 10.27
CA VAL A 179 5.45 21.76 10.05
C VAL A 179 4.47 21.06 9.12
N GLY A 180 3.25 20.82 9.59
CA GLY A 180 2.14 20.33 8.79
C GLY A 180 1.36 21.43 8.07
N VAL A 181 0.65 21.06 7.00
CA VAL A 181 -0.32 21.91 6.30
C VAL A 181 -1.65 21.18 6.27
N ARG A 182 -2.62 21.70 7.03
CA ARG A 182 -3.95 21.12 7.21
C ARG A 182 -4.98 21.91 6.40
N CYS A 183 -5.56 21.28 5.38
CA CYS A 183 -6.56 21.87 4.51
C CYS A 183 -8.00 21.58 4.98
N GLY A 184 -8.95 22.35 4.44
CA GLY A 184 -10.38 22.07 4.56
C GLY A 184 -11.11 22.86 5.67
N TYR A 185 -10.56 24.00 6.08
CA TYR A 185 -11.18 24.84 7.10
C TYR A 185 -12.24 25.79 6.52
N ASP A 186 -13.30 26.08 7.27
CA ASP A 186 -14.20 27.18 6.94
C ASP A 186 -13.48 28.54 7.10
N PRO A 187 -13.58 29.48 6.14
CA PRO A 187 -12.86 30.75 6.21
C PRO A 187 -13.37 31.73 7.28
N VAL A 188 -14.49 31.41 7.94
CA VAL A 188 -15.09 32.23 8.99
C VAL A 188 -15.12 31.48 10.32
N SER A 189 -15.71 30.28 10.37
CA SER A 189 -15.81 29.52 11.62
C SER A 189 -14.54 28.77 11.99
N TRP A 190 -13.68 28.47 11.01
CA TRP A 190 -12.53 27.58 11.16
C TRP A 190 -12.90 26.15 11.58
N ASP A 191 -14.13 25.70 11.31
CA ASP A 191 -14.47 24.29 11.42
C ASP A 191 -13.79 23.51 10.28
N ARG A 192 -13.19 22.37 10.60
CA ARG A 192 -12.51 21.52 9.60
C ARG A 192 -13.46 20.48 9.02
N ASP A 193 -13.59 20.44 7.70
CA ASP A 193 -14.19 19.33 6.96
C ASP A 193 -13.62 19.34 5.54
N TRP A 194 -12.55 18.60 5.28
CA TRP A 194 -11.91 18.56 3.97
C TRP A 194 -12.71 17.80 2.92
N THR A 195 -13.69 16.98 3.33
CA THR A 195 -14.55 16.25 2.40
C THR A 195 -15.63 17.16 1.81
N ALA A 196 -16.15 18.11 2.60
CA ALA A 196 -17.13 19.10 2.15
C ALA A 196 -16.49 20.42 1.68
N ARG A 197 -15.30 20.77 2.18
CA ARG A 197 -14.65 22.08 1.95
C ARG A 197 -13.32 21.91 1.21
N SER A 198 -13.34 22.08 -0.10
CA SER A 198 -12.14 21.93 -0.93
C SER A 198 -11.15 23.10 -0.76
N THR A 199 -9.89 22.77 -0.47
CA THR A 199 -8.74 23.68 -0.57
C THR A 199 -7.92 23.29 -1.78
N THR A 200 -7.96 24.08 -2.84
CA THR A 200 -7.26 23.80 -4.09
C THR A 200 -5.96 24.60 -4.19
N VAL A 201 -4.82 23.94 -4.37
CA VAL A 201 -3.51 24.58 -4.56
C VAL A 201 -2.99 24.30 -5.96
N ARG A 202 -2.82 25.35 -6.76
CA ARG A 202 -2.34 25.28 -8.15
C ARG A 202 -0.87 25.65 -8.24
N ALA A 203 -0.05 24.69 -8.63
CA ALA A 203 1.39 24.86 -8.77
C ALA A 203 1.76 25.97 -9.77
N ARG A 204 2.86 26.68 -9.50
CA ARG A 204 3.45 27.65 -10.43
C ARG A 204 4.71 27.13 -11.10
N SER A 205 5.33 26.09 -10.58
CA SER A 205 6.52 25.45 -11.12
C SER A 205 6.22 24.05 -11.63
N ALA A 206 7.25 23.39 -12.15
CA ALA A 206 7.18 21.97 -12.50
C ALA A 206 7.13 21.06 -11.27
N ARG A 207 7.50 21.54 -10.07
CA ARG A 207 7.71 20.69 -8.87
C ARG A 207 6.46 20.54 -8.00
N GLY A 208 5.54 21.51 -8.06
CA GLY A 208 4.33 21.53 -7.23
C GLY A 208 4.64 21.71 -5.74
N VAL A 209 4.19 20.78 -4.91
CA VAL A 209 4.51 20.73 -3.48
C VAL A 209 5.83 19.99 -3.28
N GLY A 210 6.84 20.67 -2.75
CA GLY A 210 8.16 20.12 -2.49
C GLY A 210 8.37 19.76 -1.02
N PHE A 211 8.89 18.57 -0.76
CA PHE A 211 9.46 18.15 0.51
C PHE A 211 10.98 18.12 0.38
N PRO A 212 11.69 19.12 0.94
CA PRO A 212 13.15 19.19 0.87
C PRO A 212 13.83 18.03 1.59
N ALA A 213 15.10 17.79 1.28
CA ALA A 213 15.91 16.80 1.97
C ALA A 213 15.98 17.12 3.49
N GLY A 214 15.75 16.10 4.32
CA GLY A 214 15.80 16.22 5.77
C GLY A 214 14.45 16.39 6.46
N THR A 215 13.35 16.58 5.72
CA THR A 215 12.00 16.57 6.31
C THR A 215 11.66 15.21 6.91
N GLY A 216 11.16 15.21 8.14
CA GLY A 216 10.72 14.04 8.89
C GLY A 216 9.28 13.61 8.59
N ARG A 217 8.85 12.54 9.26
CA ARG A 217 7.47 12.01 9.17
C ARG A 217 6.42 12.93 9.79
N GLU A 218 6.83 13.89 10.62
CA GLU A 218 5.96 14.92 11.20
C GLU A 218 5.59 16.00 10.17
N THR A 219 6.36 16.15 9.10
CA THR A 219 6.04 17.08 8.01
C THR A 219 4.99 16.47 7.10
N GLU A 220 3.76 16.96 7.22
CA GLU A 220 2.60 16.38 6.55
C GLU A 220 1.81 17.44 5.76
N ILE A 221 1.31 17.09 4.58
CA ILE A 221 0.24 17.84 3.92
C ILE A 221 -1.02 16.99 3.87
N GLU A 222 -2.12 17.53 4.38
CA GLU A 222 -3.34 16.76 4.62
C GLU A 222 -4.61 17.45 4.08
N GLY A 223 -5.46 16.69 3.39
CA GLY A 223 -6.81 17.14 3.01
C GLY A 223 -6.85 18.15 1.86
N CYS A 224 -5.75 18.33 1.13
CA CYS A 224 -5.63 19.33 0.07
C CYS A 224 -5.95 18.73 -1.31
N THR A 225 -6.53 19.55 -2.20
CA THR A 225 -6.54 19.28 -3.64
C THR A 225 -5.34 19.95 -4.29
N LEU A 226 -4.34 19.16 -4.70
CA LEU A 226 -3.08 19.64 -5.26
C LEU A 226 -3.11 19.49 -6.78
N VAL A 227 -2.81 20.57 -7.50
CA VAL A 227 -2.92 20.60 -8.97
C VAL A 227 -1.57 20.93 -9.59
N GLY A 228 -1.07 20.02 -10.41
CA GLY A 228 0.16 20.20 -11.18
C GLY A 228 0.03 21.30 -12.23
N ARG A 229 1.17 21.81 -12.72
CA ARG A 229 1.21 22.86 -13.74
C ARG A 229 1.21 22.27 -15.16
N SER A 230 0.27 22.71 -15.99
CA SER A 230 0.22 22.37 -17.42
C SER A 230 1.09 23.29 -18.28
N GLY A 231 1.31 22.90 -19.54
CA GLY A 231 2.06 23.69 -20.52
C GLY A 231 3.57 23.69 -20.31
N LEU A 232 4.08 22.75 -19.51
CA LEU A 232 5.51 22.47 -19.33
C LEU A 232 5.89 21.19 -20.08
N PRO A 233 7.18 20.97 -20.39
CA PRO A 233 7.62 19.69 -20.92
C PRO A 233 7.31 18.56 -19.95
N SER A 234 7.68 18.70 -18.68
CA SER A 234 7.31 17.75 -17.62
C SER A 234 6.87 18.50 -16.37
N SER A 235 5.92 17.92 -15.63
CA SER A 235 5.48 18.46 -14.34
C SER A 235 5.10 17.36 -13.35
N GLN A 236 5.26 17.68 -12.07
CA GLN A 236 4.89 16.90 -10.90
C GLN A 236 3.81 17.64 -10.11
N VAL A 237 2.99 16.92 -9.33
CA VAL A 237 2.10 17.52 -8.32
C VAL A 237 2.83 17.62 -6.98
N VAL A 238 3.50 16.55 -6.57
CA VAL A 238 4.32 16.48 -5.36
C VAL A 238 5.72 15.97 -5.68
N THR A 239 6.72 16.57 -5.05
CA THR A 239 8.13 16.21 -5.17
C THR A 239 8.73 15.95 -3.79
N PHE A 240 9.28 14.77 -3.58
CA PHE A 240 10.15 14.45 -2.45
C PHE A 240 11.61 14.47 -2.90
N ASP A 241 12.41 15.33 -2.28
CA ASP A 241 13.86 15.33 -2.48
C ASP A 241 14.51 14.18 -1.72
N GLY A 242 15.67 13.72 -2.21
CA GLY A 242 16.36 12.60 -1.59
C GLY A 242 16.70 12.85 -0.12
N GLY A 243 16.28 11.94 0.75
CA GLY A 243 16.40 12.03 2.21
C GLY A 243 15.12 12.49 2.92
N SER A 244 14.09 12.94 2.19
CA SER A 244 12.80 13.30 2.77
C SER A 244 12.00 12.07 3.23
N SER A 245 11.33 12.21 4.38
CA SER A 245 10.37 11.24 4.92
C SER A 245 8.99 11.84 5.19
N GLY A 246 8.69 12.99 4.59
CA GLY A 246 7.39 13.65 4.71
C GLY A 246 6.20 12.81 4.25
N VAL A 247 5.01 13.31 4.59
CA VAL A 247 3.74 12.60 4.43
C VAL A 247 2.77 13.40 3.55
N VAL A 248 2.13 12.71 2.61
CA VAL A 248 0.96 13.21 1.87
C VAL A 248 -0.22 12.34 2.28
N ALA A 249 -1.19 12.93 2.97
CA ALA A 249 -2.31 12.21 3.55
C ALA A 249 -3.66 12.80 3.09
N SER A 250 -4.65 11.94 2.82
CA SER A 250 -6.02 12.38 2.50
C SER A 250 -6.11 13.45 1.39
N CYS A 251 -5.15 13.46 0.46
CA CYS A 251 -5.04 14.49 -0.56
C CYS A 251 -5.62 14.01 -1.90
N THR A 252 -6.12 14.94 -2.70
CA THR A 252 -6.45 14.70 -4.12
C THR A 252 -5.39 15.33 -5.00
N LEU A 253 -4.60 14.53 -5.70
CA LEU A 253 -3.51 14.97 -6.57
C LEU A 253 -3.97 14.90 -8.02
N LEU A 254 -4.02 16.06 -8.68
CA LEU A 254 -4.42 16.21 -10.07
C LEU A 254 -3.19 16.52 -10.92
N ALA A 255 -2.62 15.50 -11.55
CA ALA A 255 -1.49 15.68 -12.46
C ALA A 255 -1.93 16.38 -13.75
N ALA A 256 -1.05 17.24 -14.28
CA ALA A 256 -1.39 18.09 -15.41
C ALA A 256 -1.16 17.38 -16.75
N ASP A 257 -1.96 17.72 -17.77
CA ASP A 257 -1.72 17.28 -19.13
C ASP A 257 -0.47 17.95 -19.72
N ASN A 258 0.40 17.14 -20.33
CA ASN A 258 1.67 17.58 -20.92
C ASN A 258 1.81 17.05 -22.36
N GLU A 259 2.07 17.96 -23.31
CA GLU A 259 2.14 17.63 -24.74
C GLU A 259 3.52 17.14 -25.21
N THR A 260 4.58 17.34 -24.44
CA THR A 260 5.96 17.10 -24.93
C THR A 260 6.85 16.35 -23.94
N GLY A 261 6.34 15.97 -22.78
CA GLY A 261 7.08 15.21 -21.76
C GLY A 261 6.16 14.53 -20.76
N ARG A 262 6.60 14.39 -19.50
CA ARG A 262 5.98 13.51 -18.51
C ARG A 262 4.92 14.21 -17.66
N SER A 263 3.82 13.54 -17.38
CA SER A 263 2.83 13.97 -16.39
C SER A 263 2.97 13.09 -15.15
N ILE A 264 3.34 13.65 -14.00
CA ILE A 264 3.65 12.87 -12.80
C ILE A 264 2.78 13.34 -11.63
N GLY A 265 2.15 12.40 -10.91
CA GLY A 265 1.49 12.70 -9.64
C GLY A 265 2.52 12.99 -8.56
N VAL A 266 3.25 11.96 -8.13
CA VAL A 266 4.30 12.05 -7.10
C VAL A 266 5.64 11.61 -7.66
N SER A 267 6.69 12.38 -7.36
CA SER A 267 8.07 12.04 -7.70
C SER A 267 8.93 11.96 -6.44
N VAL A 268 9.67 10.87 -6.25
CA VAL A 268 10.69 10.71 -5.21
C VAL A 268 12.06 10.57 -5.85
N TYR A 269 12.89 11.59 -5.69
CA TYR A 269 14.25 11.60 -6.24
C TYR A 269 15.24 10.87 -5.33
N ALA A 270 16.29 10.29 -5.92
CA ALA A 270 17.42 9.78 -5.16
C ALA A 270 18.25 10.94 -4.57
N ALA A 271 18.98 10.69 -3.48
CA ALA A 271 19.81 11.71 -2.85
C ALA A 271 21.08 12.00 -3.66
N GLY A 272 21.27 13.24 -4.15
CA GLY A 272 22.48 13.68 -4.85
C GLY A 272 22.35 13.86 -6.38
N ALA A 273 23.40 14.38 -7.02
CA ALA A 273 23.41 14.73 -8.46
C ALA A 273 23.43 13.51 -9.40
N ASP A 274 23.80 12.33 -8.88
CA ASP A 274 23.77 11.07 -9.61
C ASP A 274 22.60 10.21 -9.09
N VAL A 275 21.45 10.36 -9.74
CA VAL A 275 20.23 9.59 -9.44
C VAL A 275 20.39 8.07 -9.57
N SER A 276 21.53 7.61 -10.13
CA SER A 276 21.82 6.21 -10.40
C SER A 276 22.86 5.57 -9.48
N ALA A 277 23.36 6.26 -8.44
CA ALA A 277 24.46 5.73 -7.61
C ALA A 277 24.19 5.67 -6.09
N THR A 278 23.37 6.56 -5.53
CA THR A 278 23.24 6.72 -4.07
C THR A 278 21.88 6.23 -3.54
N PRO A 279 21.84 5.42 -2.46
CA PRO A 279 20.60 5.10 -1.76
C PRO A 279 19.92 6.37 -1.23
N ASN A 280 18.59 6.41 -1.26
CA ASN A 280 17.79 7.43 -0.62
C ASN A 280 17.36 6.93 0.78
N PRO A 281 17.90 7.50 1.89
CA PRO A 281 17.53 7.09 3.25
C PRO A 281 16.13 7.56 3.66
N GLY A 282 15.53 8.49 2.91
CA GLY A 282 14.19 8.98 3.15
C GLY A 282 13.15 7.90 2.93
N MET A 283 12.12 7.92 3.77
CA MET A 283 10.95 7.03 3.67
C MET A 283 9.69 7.88 3.53
N PRO A 284 9.37 8.43 2.35
CA PRO A 284 8.11 9.13 2.18
C PRO A 284 6.92 8.21 2.44
N LEU A 285 5.79 8.80 2.83
CA LEU A 285 4.51 8.11 2.93
C LEU A 285 3.47 8.85 2.11
N ILE A 286 2.78 8.10 1.26
CA ILE A 286 1.54 8.52 0.61
C ILE A 286 0.46 7.64 1.22
N VAL A 287 -0.61 8.25 1.72
CA VAL A 287 -1.67 7.53 2.42
C VAL A 287 -3.04 8.16 2.19
N ASP A 288 -4.07 7.32 2.06
CA ASP A 288 -5.49 7.73 1.93
C ASP A 288 -5.75 8.76 0.82
N SER A 289 -4.89 8.81 -0.18
CA SER A 289 -4.89 9.85 -1.20
C SER A 289 -5.41 9.32 -2.54
N THR A 290 -5.98 10.22 -3.33
CA THR A 290 -6.39 9.93 -4.71
C THR A 290 -5.44 10.63 -5.67
N ILE A 291 -4.77 9.87 -6.53
CA ILE A 291 -3.88 10.38 -7.57
C ILE A 291 -4.58 10.19 -8.92
N ARG A 292 -5.04 11.29 -9.50
CA ARG A 292 -5.53 11.30 -10.87
C ARG A 292 -4.40 11.69 -11.81
N MET A 293 -4.03 10.75 -12.67
CA MET A 293 -2.97 10.97 -13.65
C MET A 293 -3.39 12.01 -14.69
N GLY A 294 -2.43 12.73 -15.26
CA GLY A 294 -2.64 13.61 -16.42
C GLY A 294 -2.27 12.90 -17.71
N ILE A 295 -2.53 13.52 -18.85
CA ILE A 295 -2.26 12.94 -20.17
C ILE A 295 -0.88 13.38 -20.67
N ALA A 296 -0.02 12.42 -21.00
CA ALA A 296 1.24 12.65 -21.73
C ALA A 296 1.07 12.26 -23.21
N ARG A 297 1.11 13.24 -24.13
CA ARG A 297 0.85 13.03 -25.57
C ARG A 297 2.11 13.16 -26.43
N THR A 298 2.79 12.09 -26.89
CA THR A 298 3.71 12.20 -28.06
C THR A 298 4.03 10.85 -28.73
N TYR A 299 4.36 10.92 -30.03
CA TYR A 299 4.51 9.86 -31.03
C TYR A 299 5.94 9.24 -31.06
N GLY A 300 6.08 7.95 -30.74
CA GLY A 300 7.36 7.20 -30.86
C GLY A 300 7.70 6.31 -29.65
N ALA A 301 8.77 5.52 -29.74
CA ALA A 301 9.18 4.57 -28.71
C ALA A 301 9.84 5.28 -27.49
N GLU A 302 9.01 5.53 -26.47
CA GLU A 302 9.33 5.79 -25.04
C GLU A 302 10.32 6.93 -24.69
N PRO A 303 9.80 8.16 -24.45
CA PRO A 303 10.24 8.92 -23.27
C PRO A 303 9.13 9.61 -22.44
N ASN A 304 7.89 9.64 -22.93
CA ASN A 304 6.81 10.47 -22.38
C ASN A 304 5.70 9.60 -21.77
N SER A 305 5.81 9.36 -20.47
CA SER A 305 4.84 8.56 -19.71
C SER A 305 4.02 9.44 -18.77
N SER A 306 2.74 9.11 -18.63
CA SER A 306 1.94 9.51 -17.48
C SER A 306 2.25 8.56 -16.34
N ILE A 307 2.61 9.08 -15.18
CA ILE A 307 3.01 8.27 -14.03
C ILE A 307 2.26 8.75 -12.78
N GLY A 308 1.62 7.83 -12.06
CA GLY A 308 0.99 8.16 -10.77
C GLY A 308 2.06 8.46 -9.73
N VAL A 309 2.88 7.46 -9.41
CA VAL A 309 4.02 7.58 -8.49
C VAL A 309 5.30 7.10 -9.16
N LEU A 310 6.33 7.94 -9.17
CA LEU A 310 7.67 7.63 -9.67
C LEU A 310 8.68 7.71 -8.52
N ALA A 311 9.42 6.65 -8.24
CA ALA A 311 10.38 6.66 -7.15
C ALA A 311 11.71 5.97 -7.49
N TYR A 312 12.81 6.56 -7.02
CA TYR A 312 14.16 6.04 -7.22
C TYR A 312 14.83 5.73 -5.88
N ARG A 313 15.25 4.47 -5.70
CA ARG A 313 16.16 4.02 -4.64
C ARG A 313 15.76 4.39 -3.22
N THR A 314 14.47 4.37 -2.93
CA THR A 314 13.88 4.74 -1.63
C THR A 314 13.12 3.58 -1.01
N ASN A 315 12.92 3.65 0.30
CA ASN A 315 11.99 2.81 1.05
C ASN A 315 10.66 3.60 1.23
N LEU A 316 9.95 3.80 0.11
CA LEU A 316 8.64 4.49 0.06
C LEU A 316 7.53 3.57 0.56
N SER A 317 6.53 4.16 1.22
CA SER A 317 5.25 3.50 1.54
C SER A 317 4.09 4.18 0.81
N ILE A 318 3.25 3.38 0.16
CA ILE A 318 2.00 3.78 -0.49
C ILE A 318 0.89 2.94 0.15
N TYR A 319 -0.10 3.57 0.77
CA TYR A 319 -1.08 2.87 1.61
C TYR A 319 -2.51 3.40 1.45
N ARG A 320 -3.48 2.54 1.15
CA ARG A 320 -4.90 2.93 0.99
C ARG A 320 -5.13 4.01 -0.06
N ASP A 321 -4.23 4.11 -1.03
CA ASP A 321 -4.29 5.11 -2.09
C ASP A 321 -5.07 4.61 -3.29
N ARG A 322 -5.76 5.53 -3.97
CA ARG A 322 -6.41 5.29 -5.26
C ARG A 322 -5.63 5.97 -6.38
N ILE A 323 -5.26 5.23 -7.42
CA ILE A 323 -4.60 5.79 -8.61
C ILE A 323 -5.49 5.59 -9.83
N GLU A 324 -5.86 6.69 -10.46
CA GLU A 324 -6.75 6.73 -11.61
C GLU A 324 -5.95 6.93 -12.90
N LEU A 325 -5.93 5.90 -13.76
CA LEU A 325 -5.32 6.00 -15.08
C LEU A 325 -6.27 6.71 -16.04
N VAL A 326 -5.78 7.73 -16.75
CA VAL A 326 -6.60 8.53 -17.67
C VAL A 326 -6.40 8.16 -19.14
N ASP A 327 -7.49 8.14 -19.90
CA ASP A 327 -7.51 7.75 -21.31
C ASP A 327 -6.51 8.54 -22.18
N ALA A 328 -6.07 7.96 -23.30
CA ALA A 328 -5.35 8.63 -24.39
C ALA A 328 -3.90 9.08 -24.09
N SER A 329 -3.25 8.49 -23.09
CA SER A 329 -1.80 8.63 -22.90
C SER A 329 -1.03 7.62 -23.75
N ALA A 330 0.17 8.01 -24.22
CA ALA A 330 1.04 7.09 -24.96
C ALA A 330 1.50 5.92 -24.06
N ALA A 331 2.01 6.22 -22.87
CA ALA A 331 2.40 5.21 -21.89
C ALA A 331 1.93 5.62 -20.50
N GLN A 332 1.42 4.65 -19.74
CA GLN A 332 0.92 4.86 -18.38
C GLN A 332 1.51 3.87 -17.42
N ARG A 333 1.95 4.36 -16.25
CA ARG A 333 2.37 3.53 -15.13
C ARG A 333 1.74 4.09 -13.87
N ALA A 334 0.87 3.32 -13.19
CA ALA A 334 0.27 3.83 -11.96
C ALA A 334 1.36 4.03 -10.89
N ILE A 335 2.25 3.04 -10.74
CA ILE A 335 3.42 3.11 -9.86
C ILE A 335 4.66 2.62 -10.64
N GLU A 336 5.74 3.39 -10.63
CA GLU A 336 7.03 3.06 -11.24
C GLU A 336 8.15 3.19 -10.19
N LEU A 337 8.74 2.07 -9.79
CA LEU A 337 9.81 2.00 -8.79
C LEU A 337 11.13 1.55 -9.41
N HIS A 338 12.19 2.31 -9.19
CA HIS A 338 13.54 1.98 -9.62
C HIS A 338 14.42 1.62 -8.42
N GLN A 339 14.78 0.34 -8.32
CA GLN A 339 15.60 -0.24 -7.24
C GLN A 339 15.10 0.17 -5.84
N PRO A 340 13.82 -0.06 -5.50
CA PRO A 340 13.30 0.21 -4.17
C PRO A 340 14.16 -0.46 -3.09
N GLN A 341 14.29 0.20 -1.94
CA GLN A 341 15.13 -0.28 -0.84
C GLN A 341 14.31 -1.17 0.10
N ALA A 342 15.01 -1.96 0.93
CA ALA A 342 14.36 -2.83 1.89
C ALA A 342 13.37 -2.05 2.78
N GLY A 343 12.16 -2.58 2.91
CA GLY A 343 11.03 -1.98 3.62
C GLY A 343 9.98 -1.32 2.73
N ALA A 344 10.26 -1.11 1.43
CA ALA A 344 9.31 -0.44 0.54
C ALA A 344 8.01 -1.23 0.46
N LYS A 345 6.87 -0.55 0.61
CA LYS A 345 5.56 -1.18 0.77
C LYS A 345 4.52 -0.50 -0.13
N ILE A 346 3.78 -1.31 -0.85
CA ILE A 346 2.55 -0.93 -1.56
C ILE A 346 1.45 -1.78 -0.97
N ALA A 347 0.52 -1.17 -0.25
CA ALA A 347 -0.52 -1.90 0.47
C ALA A 347 -1.90 -1.24 0.32
N GLU A 348 -2.96 -2.01 0.15
CA GLU A 348 -4.34 -1.48 0.06
C GLU A 348 -4.53 -0.46 -1.08
N VAL A 349 -3.74 -0.57 -2.15
CA VAL A 349 -3.80 0.36 -3.26
C VAL A 349 -4.83 -0.11 -4.30
N ILE A 350 -5.63 0.84 -4.78
CA ILE A 350 -6.59 0.61 -5.86
C ILE A 350 -6.09 1.31 -7.12
N VAL A 351 -5.82 0.55 -8.17
CA VAL A 351 -5.42 1.05 -9.49
C VAL A 351 -6.55 0.76 -10.47
N ARG A 352 -7.18 1.80 -11.02
CA ARG A 352 -8.33 1.66 -11.94
C ARG A 352 -8.25 2.66 -13.10
N PRO A 353 -8.65 2.27 -14.32
CA PRO A 353 -8.77 3.19 -15.44
C PRO A 353 -10.04 4.04 -15.31
N THR A 354 -10.01 5.28 -15.78
CA THR A 354 -11.20 6.13 -15.91
C THR A 354 -11.99 5.87 -17.19
N GLY A 355 -11.43 5.06 -18.11
CA GLY A 355 -12.01 4.73 -19.40
C GLY A 355 -10.95 4.50 -20.48
N GLY A 356 -11.42 4.35 -21.72
CA GLY A 356 -10.59 4.46 -22.92
C GLY A 356 -9.49 3.41 -23.06
N ARG A 357 -8.56 3.68 -23.99
CA ARG A 357 -7.44 2.81 -24.35
C ARG A 357 -6.16 3.65 -24.44
N SER A 358 -5.08 3.22 -23.80
CA SER A 358 -3.72 3.79 -23.93
C SER A 358 -2.87 2.95 -24.90
N ASP A 359 -1.67 3.41 -25.31
CA ASP A 359 -0.81 2.52 -26.11
C ASP A 359 -0.12 1.46 -25.24
N TYR A 360 0.39 1.88 -24.07
CA TYR A 360 0.99 1.03 -23.05
C TYR A 360 0.40 1.36 -21.67
N ALA A 361 0.10 0.32 -20.89
CA ALA A 361 -0.41 0.47 -19.53
C ALA A 361 0.23 -0.55 -18.59
N THR A 362 0.82 -0.06 -17.51
CA THR A 362 1.29 -0.89 -16.40
C THR A 362 0.66 -0.42 -15.10
N GLY A 363 0.16 -1.34 -14.28
CA GLY A 363 -0.31 -1.01 -12.94
C GLY A 363 0.88 -0.66 -12.07
N ILE A 364 1.69 -1.66 -11.74
CA ILE A 364 2.91 -1.48 -10.95
C ILE A 364 4.12 -1.96 -11.74
N GLN A 365 5.11 -1.10 -11.95
CA GLN A 365 6.39 -1.46 -12.54
C GLN A 365 7.50 -1.37 -11.49
N VAL A 366 8.29 -2.44 -11.35
CA VAL A 366 9.43 -2.49 -10.42
C VAL A 366 10.70 -2.90 -11.15
N SER A 367 11.73 -2.06 -11.11
CA SER A 367 13.03 -2.34 -11.70
C SER A 367 14.05 -2.72 -10.62
N GLY A 368 14.22 -4.03 -10.37
CA GLY A 368 15.10 -4.60 -9.33
C GLY A 368 14.71 -4.22 -7.89
N GLY A 369 15.66 -4.27 -6.94
CA GLY A 369 15.46 -3.81 -5.56
C GLY A 369 14.60 -4.72 -4.68
N SER A 370 14.03 -4.18 -3.60
CA SER A 370 13.17 -4.90 -2.66
C SER A 370 11.85 -4.17 -2.42
N VAL A 371 10.72 -4.89 -2.48
CA VAL A 371 9.38 -4.32 -2.27
C VAL A 371 8.37 -5.39 -1.84
N GLU A 372 7.44 -5.01 -0.97
CA GLU A 372 6.25 -5.79 -0.61
C GLU A 372 5.01 -5.15 -1.26
N ILE A 373 4.24 -5.94 -2.00
CA ILE A 373 2.99 -5.53 -2.65
C ILE A 373 1.88 -6.40 -2.07
N THR A 374 0.93 -5.79 -1.37
CA THR A 374 -0.08 -6.54 -0.66
C THR A 374 -1.47 -5.90 -0.63
N HIS A 375 -2.52 -6.70 -0.50
CA HIS A 375 -3.89 -6.21 -0.38
C HIS A 375 -4.24 -5.13 -1.41
N SER A 376 -3.70 -5.21 -2.64
CA SER A 376 -3.95 -4.22 -3.70
C SER A 376 -4.84 -4.79 -4.83
N ASP A 377 -5.70 -3.93 -5.36
CA ASP A 377 -6.62 -4.21 -6.48
C ASP A 377 -6.14 -3.44 -7.71
N ILE A 378 -5.63 -4.18 -8.69
CA ILE A 378 -4.87 -3.63 -9.80
C ILE A 378 -5.54 -3.99 -11.12
N TYR A 379 -6.07 -2.98 -11.80
CA TYR A 379 -6.58 -3.12 -13.15
C TYR A 379 -6.14 -1.94 -14.01
N THR A 380 -5.45 -2.23 -15.11
CA THR A 380 -4.92 -1.19 -16.00
C THR A 380 -5.88 -0.72 -17.07
N GLY A 381 -6.99 -1.43 -17.28
CA GLY A 381 -7.83 -1.24 -18.46
C GLY A 381 -7.18 -1.70 -19.76
N PRO A 382 -7.91 -1.61 -20.89
CA PRO A 382 -7.43 -2.06 -22.19
C PRO A 382 -6.35 -1.12 -22.75
N CYS A 383 -5.40 -1.66 -23.52
CA CYS A 383 -4.34 -0.88 -24.19
C CYS A 383 -4.03 -1.41 -25.61
N ASN A 384 -3.34 -0.65 -26.46
CA ASN A 384 -3.07 -1.08 -27.85
C ASN A 384 -1.96 -2.14 -27.93
N SER A 385 -0.96 -2.04 -27.06
CA SER A 385 0.27 -2.85 -27.10
C SER A 385 0.50 -3.60 -25.78
N TRP A 386 1.40 -3.17 -24.89
CA TRP A 386 1.70 -3.91 -23.65
C TRP A 386 0.82 -3.45 -22.49
N CYS A 387 -0.01 -4.37 -21.99
CA CYS A 387 -0.86 -4.13 -20.83
C CYS A 387 -0.47 -5.09 -19.70
N MET A 388 0.14 -4.59 -18.63
CA MET A 388 0.64 -5.40 -17.52
C MET A 388 -0.02 -4.99 -16.21
N GLY A 389 -0.53 -5.94 -15.42
CA GLY A 389 -0.95 -5.64 -14.06
C GLY A 389 0.26 -5.21 -13.21
N ILE A 390 1.20 -6.14 -13.04
CA ILE A 390 2.51 -5.92 -12.42
C ILE A 390 3.61 -6.33 -13.40
N GLU A 391 4.62 -5.49 -13.56
CA GLU A 391 5.78 -5.72 -14.42
C GLU A 391 7.07 -5.57 -13.62
N ILE A 392 7.95 -6.56 -13.75
CA ILE A 392 9.18 -6.66 -12.97
C ILE A 392 10.34 -6.69 -13.95
N LEU A 393 11.17 -5.65 -13.93
CA LEU A 393 12.31 -5.49 -14.82
C LEU A 393 13.62 -5.73 -14.08
N GLY A 394 14.56 -6.43 -14.72
CA GLY A 394 15.87 -6.72 -14.13
C GLY A 394 15.79 -7.67 -12.93
N THR A 395 16.82 -7.72 -12.09
CA THR A 395 16.89 -8.70 -10.98
C THR A 395 16.41 -8.10 -9.65
N PRO A 396 15.25 -8.54 -9.11
CA PRO A 396 14.86 -8.18 -7.75
C PRO A 396 15.79 -8.82 -6.71
N ARG A 397 15.81 -8.27 -5.51
CA ARG A 397 16.57 -8.77 -4.36
C ARG A 397 15.66 -9.53 -3.39
N VAL A 398 14.63 -8.87 -2.88
CA VAL A 398 13.59 -9.46 -2.01
C VAL A 398 12.25 -8.87 -2.40
N MET A 399 11.32 -9.67 -2.91
CA MET A 399 10.03 -9.21 -3.38
C MET A 399 8.93 -10.13 -2.89
N THR A 400 7.89 -9.58 -2.27
CA THR A 400 6.70 -10.32 -1.87
C THR A 400 5.49 -9.70 -2.55
N ILE A 401 4.71 -10.52 -3.24
CA ILE A 401 3.44 -10.14 -3.87
C ILE A 401 2.38 -11.04 -3.25
N THR A 402 1.54 -10.50 -2.36
CA THR A 402 0.57 -11.30 -1.62
C THR A 402 -0.78 -10.67 -1.40
N ASN A 403 -1.86 -11.47 -1.48
CA ASN A 403 -3.23 -11.01 -1.25
C ASN A 403 -3.61 -9.88 -2.22
N ASN A 404 -3.26 -9.98 -3.50
CA ASN A 404 -3.64 -8.97 -4.48
C ASN A 404 -4.68 -9.52 -5.46
N GLN A 405 -5.54 -8.64 -5.97
CA GLN A 405 -6.37 -8.89 -7.14
C GLN A 405 -5.74 -8.17 -8.34
N ILE A 406 -5.31 -8.92 -9.35
CA ILE A 406 -4.51 -8.39 -10.46
C ILE A 406 -5.17 -8.76 -11.77
N TYR A 407 -5.62 -7.77 -12.52
CA TYR A 407 -6.29 -7.93 -13.80
C TYR A 407 -5.45 -7.31 -14.91
N ALA A 408 -5.02 -8.16 -15.85
CA ALA A 408 -4.34 -7.70 -17.06
C ALA A 408 -5.32 -6.96 -17.99
N GLY A 409 -4.83 -5.92 -18.65
CA GLY A 409 -5.59 -5.20 -19.67
C GLY A 409 -5.70 -5.91 -21.01
N ASP A 410 -6.83 -5.84 -21.70
CA ASP A 410 -6.95 -6.40 -23.05
C ASP A 410 -6.05 -5.67 -24.06
N SER A 411 -5.29 -6.44 -24.86
CA SER A 411 -4.37 -5.93 -25.90
C SER A 411 -4.86 -6.25 -27.31
N GLU A 412 -4.74 -5.31 -28.25
CA GLU A 412 -5.12 -5.54 -29.66
C GLU A 412 -4.00 -6.16 -30.49
N SER A 413 -2.74 -5.90 -30.14
CA SER A 413 -1.62 -6.16 -31.05
C SER A 413 -0.42 -6.86 -30.43
N SER A 414 -0.38 -7.03 -29.10
CA SER A 414 0.83 -7.46 -28.39
C SER A 414 0.53 -8.31 -27.15
N ARG A 415 1.47 -8.30 -26.20
CA ARG A 415 1.46 -9.08 -24.96
C ARG A 415 0.59 -8.41 -23.89
N SER A 416 -0.12 -9.23 -23.13
CA SER A 416 -0.80 -8.80 -21.92
C SER A 416 -0.63 -9.83 -20.81
N SER A 417 -0.24 -9.39 -19.61
CA SER A 417 -0.04 -10.30 -18.48
C SER A 417 -0.52 -9.71 -17.16
N GLY A 418 -1.04 -10.55 -16.27
CA GLY A 418 -1.35 -10.12 -14.91
C GLY A 418 -0.06 -9.74 -14.18
N ILE A 419 0.91 -10.66 -14.13
CA ILE A 419 2.27 -10.42 -13.64
C ILE A 419 3.27 -10.80 -14.73
N ALA A 420 4.22 -9.92 -15.05
CA ALA A 420 5.29 -10.19 -16.00
C ALA A 420 6.66 -10.01 -15.35
N PHE A 421 7.51 -11.01 -15.49
CA PHE A 421 8.92 -10.98 -15.10
C PHE A 421 9.79 -10.86 -16.34
N GLU A 422 10.42 -9.71 -16.56
CA GLU A 422 11.39 -9.45 -17.62
C GLU A 422 12.78 -9.27 -17.03
N ILE A 423 13.47 -10.41 -16.87
CA ILE A 423 14.74 -10.48 -16.13
C ILE A 423 15.92 -10.43 -17.11
N GLU A 424 16.07 -9.30 -17.80
CA GLU A 424 17.19 -9.10 -18.71
C GLU A 424 18.52 -8.93 -17.94
N GLY A 425 19.60 -9.53 -18.48
CA GLY A 425 20.96 -9.27 -18.01
C GLY A 425 21.32 -9.82 -16.62
N ALA A 426 20.52 -10.74 -16.05
CA ALA A 426 20.87 -11.40 -14.79
C ALA A 426 22.26 -12.05 -14.85
N VAL A 427 23.06 -11.82 -13.80
CA VAL A 427 24.35 -12.48 -13.63
C VAL A 427 24.12 -13.96 -13.31
N ALA A 428 24.88 -14.86 -13.93
CA ALA A 428 24.81 -16.29 -13.65
C ALA A 428 24.97 -16.58 -12.15
N GLY A 429 23.99 -17.26 -11.55
CA GLY A 429 23.97 -17.57 -10.11
C GLY A 429 23.37 -16.47 -9.22
N ALA A 430 22.81 -15.41 -9.79
CA ALA A 430 21.99 -14.47 -9.03
C ALA A 430 20.74 -15.19 -8.49
N THR A 431 20.50 -15.07 -7.19
CA THR A 431 19.29 -15.53 -6.51
C THR A 431 18.44 -14.32 -6.17
N ALA A 432 17.15 -14.38 -6.48
CA ALA A 432 16.19 -13.40 -5.99
C ALA A 432 15.20 -14.10 -5.06
N ASP A 433 14.98 -13.53 -3.89
CA ASP A 433 13.94 -14.00 -2.98
C ASP A 433 12.61 -13.38 -3.41
N VAL A 434 11.97 -13.99 -4.41
CA VAL A 434 10.67 -13.57 -4.94
C VAL A 434 9.62 -14.53 -4.41
N LEU A 435 8.65 -14.05 -3.66
CA LEU A 435 7.51 -14.84 -3.21
C LEU A 435 6.22 -14.23 -3.78
N VAL A 436 5.56 -14.95 -4.69
CA VAL A 436 4.23 -14.59 -5.19
C VAL A 436 3.24 -15.57 -4.57
N HIS A 437 2.40 -15.11 -3.65
CA HIS A 437 1.47 -16.01 -2.99
C HIS A 437 0.11 -15.44 -2.67
N SER A 438 -0.92 -16.29 -2.64
CA SER A 438 -2.26 -15.87 -2.21
C SER A 438 -2.83 -14.70 -3.03
N ASN A 439 -2.55 -14.65 -4.33
CA ASN A 439 -3.11 -13.64 -5.24
C ASN A 439 -4.18 -14.25 -6.15
N LEU A 440 -5.14 -13.42 -6.53
CA LEU A 440 -5.98 -13.62 -7.71
C LEU A 440 -5.34 -12.90 -8.89
N VAL A 441 -4.93 -13.65 -9.92
CA VAL A 441 -4.29 -13.10 -11.13
C VAL A 441 -5.07 -13.51 -12.36
N VAL A 442 -5.63 -12.52 -13.05
CA VAL A 442 -6.45 -12.69 -14.23
C VAL A 442 -5.71 -12.17 -15.46
N GLY A 443 -5.37 -13.09 -16.36
CA GLY A 443 -4.84 -12.75 -17.67
C GLY A 443 -5.90 -12.13 -18.58
N ALA A 444 -5.46 -11.37 -19.57
CA ALA A 444 -6.36 -10.59 -20.42
C ALA A 444 -7.27 -11.49 -21.28
N SER A 445 -8.49 -11.02 -21.51
CA SER A 445 -9.47 -11.73 -22.34
C SER A 445 -9.10 -11.67 -23.83
N GLU A 446 -8.41 -10.63 -24.27
CA GLU A 446 -7.94 -10.43 -25.63
C GLU A 446 -6.42 -10.13 -25.69
N GLY A 447 -5.78 -10.54 -26.80
CA GLY A 447 -4.35 -10.37 -27.02
C GLY A 447 -3.73 -11.47 -27.89
N LEU A 448 -2.60 -11.15 -28.54
CA LEU A 448 -1.82 -12.17 -29.27
C LEU A 448 -1.21 -13.19 -28.32
N THR A 449 -0.76 -12.74 -27.15
CA THR A 449 -0.24 -13.55 -26.05
C THR A 449 -0.74 -12.97 -24.74
N ALA A 450 -1.75 -13.59 -24.15
CA ALA A 450 -2.38 -13.15 -22.91
C ALA A 450 -2.08 -14.17 -21.81
N SER A 451 -1.58 -13.74 -20.64
CA SER A 451 -1.20 -14.67 -19.57
C SER A 451 -1.56 -14.20 -18.16
N ALA A 452 -1.73 -15.11 -17.21
CA ALA A 452 -1.80 -14.72 -15.80
C ALA A 452 -0.40 -14.29 -15.32
N ILE A 453 0.58 -15.17 -15.51
CA ILE A 453 1.99 -14.91 -15.21
C ILE A 453 2.84 -15.16 -16.46
N ALA A 454 3.73 -14.24 -16.78
CA ALA A 454 4.72 -14.37 -17.83
C ALA A 454 6.14 -14.25 -17.29
N TRP A 455 7.03 -15.05 -17.86
CA TRP A 455 8.46 -15.01 -17.66
C TRP A 455 9.16 -14.79 -19.01
N LEU A 456 9.77 -13.63 -19.18
CA LEU A 456 10.19 -13.09 -20.47
C LEU A 456 11.69 -12.75 -20.48
N ASN A 457 12.33 -13.01 -21.62
CA ASN A 457 13.66 -12.49 -21.99
C ASN A 457 14.77 -12.71 -20.95
N ALA A 458 14.69 -13.79 -20.16
CA ALA A 458 15.68 -14.08 -19.13
C ALA A 458 16.98 -14.66 -19.72
N SER A 459 18.13 -14.19 -19.23
CA SER A 459 19.43 -14.78 -19.61
C SER A 459 19.46 -16.29 -19.28
N PRO A 460 20.01 -17.17 -20.15
CA PRO A 460 19.97 -18.63 -19.98
C PRO A 460 20.73 -19.17 -18.77
N SER A 461 21.44 -18.32 -18.01
CA SER A 461 22.10 -18.72 -16.78
C SER A 461 21.12 -18.78 -15.61
N HIS A 462 20.51 -19.95 -15.40
CA HIS A 462 19.70 -20.40 -14.25
C HIS A 462 19.44 -19.31 -13.19
N PHE A 463 18.47 -18.45 -13.47
CA PHE A 463 17.89 -17.60 -12.43
C PHE A 463 16.95 -18.50 -11.64
N VAL A 464 17.28 -18.79 -10.39
CA VAL A 464 16.31 -19.41 -9.48
C VAL A 464 15.40 -18.28 -9.03
N ALA A 465 14.31 -18.13 -9.79
CA ALA A 465 13.18 -17.35 -9.35
C ALA A 465 12.63 -18.01 -8.09
N GLY A 466 12.25 -17.21 -7.10
CA GLY A 466 11.68 -17.74 -5.87
C GLY A 466 10.32 -18.42 -6.10
N ARG A 467 9.48 -18.48 -5.08
CA ARG A 467 8.32 -19.36 -5.02
C ARG A 467 7.06 -18.65 -5.54
N ILE A 468 6.26 -19.35 -6.35
CA ILE A 468 4.90 -18.93 -6.73
C ILE A 468 3.94 -19.95 -6.14
N ILE A 469 3.21 -19.57 -5.10
CA ILE A 469 2.44 -20.53 -4.30
C ILE A 469 1.04 -20.06 -3.91
N ASN A 470 0.07 -20.96 -3.76
CA ASN A 470 -1.27 -20.61 -3.23
C ASN A 470 -2.01 -19.49 -4.01
N ASN A 471 -1.78 -19.34 -5.32
CA ASN A 471 -2.46 -18.32 -6.13
C ASN A 471 -3.62 -18.92 -6.95
N ILE A 472 -4.55 -18.06 -7.37
CA ILE A 472 -5.59 -18.38 -8.36
C ILE A 472 -5.22 -17.67 -9.66
N LEU A 473 -4.93 -18.44 -10.70
CA LEU A 473 -4.42 -17.95 -11.96
C LEU A 473 -5.41 -18.24 -13.09
N TYR A 474 -6.08 -17.20 -13.58
CA TYR A 474 -6.98 -17.27 -14.73
C TYR A 474 -6.23 -17.00 -16.02
N SER A 475 -6.27 -17.96 -16.95
CA SER A 475 -5.62 -17.84 -18.24
C SER A 475 -6.20 -16.69 -19.06
N GLY A 476 -5.37 -16.09 -19.91
CA GLY A 476 -5.89 -15.18 -20.92
C GLY A 476 -6.83 -15.85 -21.92
N GLY A 477 -7.79 -15.09 -22.47
CA GLY A 477 -8.81 -15.57 -23.41
C GLY A 477 -8.43 -15.53 -24.89
N GLY A 478 -7.31 -14.87 -25.24
CA GLY A 478 -6.86 -14.67 -26.62
C GLY A 478 -6.44 -15.94 -27.38
N SER A 479 -6.10 -15.78 -28.67
CA SER A 479 -5.68 -16.88 -29.57
C SER A 479 -4.39 -17.60 -29.11
N GLY A 480 -3.66 -17.00 -28.17
CA GLY A 480 -2.56 -17.56 -27.39
C GLY A 480 -2.71 -17.26 -25.90
N GLY A 481 -3.84 -17.66 -25.30
CA GLY A 481 -4.06 -17.58 -23.86
C GLY A 481 -3.23 -18.59 -23.07
N TYR A 482 -2.49 -18.14 -22.06
CA TYR A 482 -1.67 -18.97 -21.17
C TYR A 482 -2.04 -18.70 -19.71
N VAL A 483 -1.83 -19.67 -18.83
CA VAL A 483 -1.81 -19.38 -17.38
C VAL A 483 -0.40 -18.91 -17.00
N PHE A 484 0.59 -19.71 -17.39
CA PHE A 484 2.00 -19.40 -17.26
C PHE A 484 2.64 -19.37 -18.66
N LEU A 485 3.37 -18.32 -18.98
CA LEU A 485 4.08 -18.15 -20.24
C LEU A 485 5.58 -18.05 -19.95
N GLU A 486 6.40 -18.93 -20.53
CA GLU A 486 7.83 -18.67 -20.64
C GLU A 486 8.16 -18.20 -22.05
N GLN A 487 9.11 -17.29 -22.17
CA GLN A 487 9.58 -16.88 -23.47
C GLN A 487 11.04 -16.47 -23.39
N ASN A 488 11.90 -17.25 -24.02
CA ASN A 488 13.35 -17.07 -23.96
C ASN A 488 13.85 -17.05 -22.51
N ALA A 489 13.32 -17.93 -21.67
CA ALA A 489 13.62 -17.99 -20.25
C ALA A 489 13.41 -19.41 -19.71
N ARG A 490 13.81 -19.65 -18.44
CA ARG A 490 13.57 -20.90 -17.71
C ARG A 490 13.26 -20.58 -16.25
N TYR A 491 12.05 -20.87 -15.81
CA TYR A 491 11.66 -20.95 -14.40
C TYR A 491 11.80 -22.40 -13.93
N ASP A 492 12.10 -22.59 -12.64
CA ASP A 492 12.15 -23.93 -12.04
C ASP A 492 10.72 -24.37 -11.66
N PRO A 493 10.10 -25.32 -12.39
CA PRO A 493 8.72 -25.72 -12.12
C PRO A 493 8.53 -26.32 -10.72
N GLU A 494 9.59 -26.77 -10.02
CA GLU A 494 9.49 -27.23 -8.63
C GLU A 494 9.13 -26.08 -7.66
N GLN A 495 9.32 -24.83 -8.06
CA GLN A 495 8.96 -23.64 -7.28
C GLN A 495 7.48 -23.21 -7.49
N LEU A 496 6.69 -23.96 -8.27
CA LEU A 496 5.24 -23.76 -8.41
C LEU A 496 4.48 -24.71 -7.47
N GLU A 497 3.97 -24.22 -6.35
CA GLU A 497 3.29 -25.06 -5.35
C GLU A 497 1.84 -24.61 -5.12
N ALA A 498 0.88 -25.53 -5.02
CA ALA A 498 -0.48 -25.22 -4.56
C ALA A 498 -1.24 -24.07 -5.30
N ASN A 499 -0.97 -23.84 -6.58
CA ASN A 499 -1.70 -22.85 -7.38
C ASN A 499 -2.93 -23.46 -8.07
N MET A 500 -4.06 -22.75 -8.05
CA MET A 500 -5.23 -23.08 -8.86
C MET A 500 -5.10 -22.44 -10.25
N LEU A 501 -5.19 -23.26 -11.30
CA LEU A 501 -5.03 -22.81 -12.69
C LEU A 501 -6.37 -22.95 -13.43
N TRP A 502 -6.89 -21.85 -13.96
CA TRP A 502 -8.20 -21.81 -14.64
C TRP A 502 -8.11 -21.36 -16.09
N ARG A 503 -8.92 -21.96 -17.00
CA ARG A 503 -9.12 -21.46 -18.38
C ARG A 503 -10.59 -21.52 -18.78
N PRO A 504 -11.20 -20.43 -19.28
CA PRO A 504 -12.56 -20.47 -19.83
C PRO A 504 -12.64 -21.36 -21.08
N THR A 505 -13.63 -22.25 -21.13
CA THR A 505 -13.80 -23.27 -22.19
C THR A 505 -14.43 -22.76 -23.49
N SER A 506 -14.65 -21.46 -23.65
CA SER A 506 -15.36 -20.92 -24.83
C SER A 506 -14.42 -20.64 -25.99
N GLY A 507 -14.13 -21.64 -26.83
CA GLY A 507 -13.62 -21.37 -28.18
C GLY A 507 -12.65 -22.38 -28.78
N GLY A 508 -13.07 -23.65 -28.95
CA GLY A 508 -12.69 -24.50 -30.10
C GLY A 508 -11.22 -24.80 -30.45
N SER A 509 -10.21 -24.24 -29.79
CA SER A 509 -8.80 -24.58 -29.96
C SER A 509 -8.31 -25.43 -28.81
N THR A 510 -7.74 -26.57 -29.17
CA THR A 510 -7.27 -27.63 -28.30
C THR A 510 -6.08 -27.20 -27.45
N GLY A 511 -6.19 -27.38 -26.13
CA GLY A 511 -5.05 -27.52 -25.24
C GLY A 511 -4.86 -26.33 -24.29
N VAL A 512 -5.02 -26.60 -23.00
CA VAL A 512 -4.47 -25.74 -21.97
C VAL A 512 -2.96 -25.68 -22.19
N ALA A 513 -2.46 -24.58 -22.73
CA ALA A 513 -1.03 -24.35 -22.86
C ALA A 513 -0.56 -23.85 -21.49
N PHE A 514 0.09 -24.76 -20.77
CA PHE A 514 0.57 -24.50 -19.42
C PHE A 514 2.01 -24.00 -19.40
N TYR A 515 2.69 -24.02 -20.54
CA TYR A 515 4.11 -23.72 -20.66
C TYR A 515 4.49 -23.61 -22.14
N LEU A 516 5.14 -22.53 -22.54
CA LEU A 516 5.78 -22.40 -23.84
C LEU A 516 7.29 -22.31 -23.59
N ASP A 517 8.08 -23.34 -23.89
CA ASP A 517 9.54 -23.19 -23.88
C ASP A 517 9.98 -22.52 -25.18
N GLY A 518 10.49 -21.29 -25.11
CA GLY A 518 11.02 -20.60 -26.29
C GLY A 518 12.21 -21.31 -26.96
N GLY A 519 12.85 -22.28 -26.30
CA GLY A 519 13.96 -23.08 -26.82
C GLY A 519 13.54 -24.32 -27.63
N SER A 520 12.27 -24.75 -27.53
CA SER A 520 11.77 -25.90 -28.26
C SER A 520 10.32 -25.68 -28.71
N LEU A 521 10.06 -25.89 -30.00
CA LEU A 521 8.74 -25.65 -30.60
C LEU A 521 7.57 -26.57 -30.16
N PRO A 522 7.67 -27.61 -29.31
CA PRO A 522 6.46 -28.27 -28.84
C PRO A 522 5.85 -27.51 -27.65
N LEU A 523 4.60 -27.09 -27.83
CA LEU A 523 3.68 -26.75 -26.72
C LEU A 523 3.63 -27.94 -25.75
N VAL A 524 3.94 -27.72 -24.47
CA VAL A 524 3.86 -28.77 -23.45
C VAL A 524 2.55 -28.60 -22.68
N ARG A 525 1.67 -29.60 -22.74
CA ARG A 525 0.48 -29.66 -21.86
C ARG A 525 0.96 -30.01 -20.45
N VAL A 526 0.32 -29.54 -19.38
CA VAL A 526 0.64 -30.02 -18.00
C VAL A 526 0.56 -31.54 -17.91
N ALA A 527 -0.38 -32.15 -18.63
CA ALA A 527 -0.46 -33.60 -18.76
C ALA A 527 0.81 -34.27 -19.33
N ASP A 528 1.58 -33.56 -20.15
CA ASP A 528 2.85 -34.02 -20.73
C ASP A 528 4.07 -33.59 -19.89
N LEU A 529 3.96 -32.54 -19.06
CA LEU A 529 4.93 -32.19 -18.01
C LEU A 529 5.03 -33.33 -16.98
N LEU A 530 3.89 -33.99 -16.72
CA LEU A 530 3.77 -35.20 -15.90
C LEU A 530 4.35 -36.48 -16.56
N LEU A 531 4.81 -36.41 -17.82
CA LEU A 531 5.46 -37.51 -18.56
C LEU A 531 6.97 -37.32 -18.74
N LEU A 532 7.55 -36.26 -18.16
CA LEU A 532 9.00 -36.01 -18.10
C LEU A 532 9.83 -36.78 -17.02
N PRO A 533 9.38 -37.88 -16.35
CA PRO A 533 10.25 -38.61 -15.42
C PRO A 533 11.54 -39.20 -16.01
N GLN A 534 11.68 -39.28 -17.34
CA GLN A 534 12.73 -40.12 -17.95
C GLN A 534 13.98 -39.36 -18.42
N HIS A 535 13.97 -38.03 -18.54
CA HIS A 535 15.11 -37.28 -19.08
C HIS A 535 16.08 -36.68 -18.05
N LEU A 536 15.76 -36.74 -16.74
CA LEU A 536 16.61 -36.15 -15.68
C LEU A 536 17.06 -37.13 -14.59
N GLY A 537 16.77 -38.44 -14.72
CA GLY A 537 17.37 -39.47 -13.86
C GLY A 537 16.93 -39.46 -12.39
N ILE A 538 15.74 -38.95 -12.08
CA ILE A 538 15.17 -38.93 -10.72
C ILE A 538 14.36 -40.23 -10.48
N PRO A 539 14.61 -41.02 -9.43
CA PRO A 539 13.82 -42.21 -9.11
C PRO A 539 12.57 -41.91 -8.25
N SER A 540 11.41 -42.42 -8.71
CA SER A 540 10.12 -42.69 -8.01
C SER A 540 9.35 -41.49 -7.41
N ARG A 541 8.22 -40.97 -7.97
CA ARG A 541 6.86 -41.51 -8.33
C ARG A 541 5.76 -41.41 -7.25
N GLU A 542 5.96 -40.72 -6.13
CA GLU A 542 4.80 -40.15 -5.39
C GLU A 542 4.28 -38.85 -6.05
N ASP A 543 5.05 -38.32 -7.02
CA ASP A 543 4.90 -37.04 -7.73
C ASP A 543 4.29 -37.14 -9.14
N ALA A 544 2.98 -37.38 -9.30
CA ALA A 544 2.36 -37.07 -10.59
C ALA A 544 0.85 -36.77 -10.53
N CYS A 545 0.25 -36.31 -9.42
CA CYS A 545 -1.22 -36.09 -9.30
C CYS A 545 -2.06 -37.19 -10.01
N ALA A 546 -1.67 -38.47 -9.84
CA ALA A 546 -1.88 -39.45 -10.90
C ALA A 546 -3.35 -39.84 -11.05
N VAL A 547 -3.92 -39.44 -12.19
CA VAL A 547 -5.28 -39.67 -12.71
C VAL A 547 -6.30 -38.64 -12.22
N ILE A 548 -6.19 -37.42 -12.75
CA ILE A 548 -7.17 -36.33 -12.63
C ILE A 548 -8.57 -36.88 -12.91
N ASP A 549 -9.52 -36.63 -12.01
CA ASP A 549 -10.97 -36.83 -12.15
C ASP A 549 -11.62 -35.53 -12.67
N PRO A 550 -11.67 -35.27 -14.00
CA PRO A 550 -12.58 -34.27 -14.50
C PRO A 550 -13.96 -34.93 -14.58
N ARG A 551 -14.87 -34.57 -13.67
CA ARG A 551 -16.28 -34.80 -13.97
C ARG A 551 -16.70 -33.84 -15.08
N PRO A 552 -17.25 -34.35 -16.19
CA PRO A 552 -17.85 -33.53 -17.23
C PRO A 552 -19.30 -33.22 -16.81
N ASP A 553 -19.47 -32.43 -15.76
CA ASP A 553 -20.71 -31.68 -15.55
C ASP A 553 -20.38 -30.19 -15.50
N GLY A 554 -21.40 -29.35 -15.78
CA GLY A 554 -21.25 -27.96 -16.21
C GLY A 554 -20.71 -26.97 -15.18
N ASN A 555 -19.96 -27.43 -14.18
CA ASN A 555 -19.27 -26.59 -13.21
C ASN A 555 -17.93 -27.26 -12.81
N PRO A 556 -16.79 -26.88 -13.42
CA PRO A 556 -15.55 -27.62 -13.23
C PRO A 556 -14.83 -27.19 -11.95
N HIS A 557 -14.94 -27.99 -10.89
CA HIS A 557 -14.11 -27.90 -9.69
C HIS A 557 -13.33 -29.20 -9.48
N LEU A 558 -12.21 -29.16 -8.75
CA LEU A 558 -11.61 -30.37 -8.20
C LEU A 558 -12.62 -31.04 -7.26
N ALA A 559 -12.79 -32.37 -7.34
CA ALA A 559 -13.64 -33.08 -6.38
C ALA A 559 -13.17 -32.79 -4.94
N PRO A 560 -14.06 -32.60 -3.94
CA PRO A 560 -13.66 -32.28 -2.55
C PRO A 560 -12.68 -33.28 -1.90
N THR A 561 -12.54 -34.46 -2.49
CA THR A 561 -11.62 -35.53 -2.07
C THR A 561 -10.32 -35.58 -2.88
N SER A 562 -10.09 -34.62 -3.79
CA SER A 562 -8.94 -34.59 -4.68
C SER A 562 -7.65 -34.41 -3.88
N THR A 563 -6.66 -35.26 -4.14
CA THR A 563 -5.33 -35.15 -3.55
C THR A 563 -4.52 -33.96 -4.09
N CYS A 564 -5.03 -33.28 -5.12
CA CYS A 564 -4.46 -32.05 -5.67
C CYS A 564 -5.16 -30.78 -5.11
N ILE A 565 -6.19 -30.93 -4.25
CA ILE A 565 -6.62 -29.84 -3.36
C ILE A 565 -5.60 -29.81 -2.22
N ASP A 566 -4.77 -28.76 -2.19
CA ASP A 566 -3.90 -28.52 -1.05
C ASP A 566 -4.75 -28.18 0.19
N ARG A 567 -4.35 -28.72 1.34
CA ARG A 567 -4.92 -28.41 2.66
C ARG A 567 -4.13 -27.30 3.37
N GLY A 568 -3.13 -26.74 2.68
CA GLY A 568 -2.25 -25.67 3.13
C GLY A 568 -1.32 -26.12 4.27
N SER A 569 -0.24 -25.35 4.46
CA SER A 569 0.47 -25.30 5.74
C SER A 569 0.26 -23.92 6.35
N SER A 570 -0.09 -23.88 7.63
CA SER A 570 -0.50 -22.68 8.38
C SER A 570 0.65 -21.72 8.72
N VAL A 571 1.80 -21.80 8.04
CA VAL A 571 3.04 -21.12 8.44
C VAL A 571 3.41 -19.97 7.49
N GLU A 572 2.91 -19.98 6.24
CA GLU A 572 3.34 -19.03 5.20
C GLU A 572 2.18 -18.27 4.51
N GLY A 573 0.93 -18.53 4.91
CA GLY A 573 -0.24 -17.78 4.44
C GLY A 573 -0.77 -16.81 5.51
N PRO A 574 -1.25 -15.61 5.13
CA PRO A 574 -2.00 -14.75 6.05
C PRO A 574 -3.20 -15.49 6.66
N PRO A 575 -3.57 -15.19 7.92
CA PRO A 575 -4.68 -15.87 8.59
C PRO A 575 -6.04 -15.57 7.94
N ASP A 576 -6.15 -14.43 7.27
CA ASP A 576 -7.37 -13.92 6.63
C ASP A 576 -7.15 -13.71 5.11
N ASP A 577 -8.21 -13.80 4.31
CA ASP A 577 -8.21 -13.48 2.87
C ASP A 577 -8.42 -11.97 2.61
N TRP A 578 -8.92 -11.59 1.42
CA TRP A 578 -8.96 -10.19 0.98
C TRP A 578 -9.98 -9.32 1.71
N ASP A 579 -11.17 -9.84 2.01
CA ASP A 579 -12.25 -9.10 2.69
C ASP A 579 -12.30 -9.37 4.20
N GLY A 580 -11.29 -10.08 4.71
CA GLY A 580 -11.04 -10.25 6.14
C GLY A 580 -11.69 -11.51 6.70
N GLU A 581 -12.08 -12.46 5.85
CA GLU A 581 -12.57 -13.75 6.31
C GLU A 581 -11.40 -14.67 6.73
N PRO A 582 -11.53 -15.39 7.87
CA PRO A 582 -10.50 -16.32 8.30
C PRO A 582 -10.35 -17.46 7.29
N ARG A 583 -9.13 -17.64 6.79
CA ARG A 583 -8.85 -18.72 5.83
C ARG A 583 -9.09 -20.09 6.46
N PRO A 584 -9.75 -21.03 5.76
CA PRO A 584 -9.92 -22.38 6.28
C PRO A 584 -8.57 -23.10 6.44
N MET A 585 -8.05 -23.14 7.67
CA MET A 585 -6.88 -23.93 7.99
C MET A 585 -7.24 -25.42 7.94
N ARG A 586 -6.64 -26.18 7.01
CA ARG A 586 -6.65 -27.66 6.93
C ARG A 586 -7.88 -28.36 6.35
N THR A 587 -8.89 -27.64 5.85
CA THR A 587 -10.06 -28.25 5.19
C THR A 587 -10.53 -27.43 4.01
N ALA A 588 -10.03 -27.77 2.81
CA ALA A 588 -10.39 -27.17 1.53
C ALA A 588 -10.12 -25.65 1.44
N PHE A 589 -9.26 -25.29 0.50
CA PHE A 589 -9.09 -23.91 0.06
C PHE A 589 -10.46 -23.33 -0.35
N ASP A 590 -10.93 -22.32 0.37
CA ASP A 590 -12.11 -21.51 0.04
C ASP A 590 -11.60 -20.12 -0.33
N PRO A 591 -11.55 -19.80 -1.64
CA PRO A 591 -11.27 -18.45 -2.10
C PRO A 591 -12.55 -17.64 -2.36
N GLY A 592 -13.71 -18.06 -1.85
CA GLY A 592 -14.97 -17.37 -2.05
C GLY A 592 -15.50 -17.42 -3.49
N LEU A 593 -16.82 -17.61 -3.63
CA LEU A 593 -17.55 -17.33 -4.88
C LEU A 593 -17.98 -15.85 -4.97
N ASP A 594 -17.73 -15.10 -3.91
CA ASP A 594 -18.05 -13.71 -3.64
C ASP A 594 -16.87 -12.76 -3.84
N GLU A 595 -15.65 -13.27 -4.02
CA GLU A 595 -14.48 -12.47 -4.43
C GLU A 595 -14.52 -12.02 -5.92
N VAL A 596 -15.51 -12.47 -6.69
CA VAL A 596 -15.78 -12.01 -8.06
C VAL A 596 -17.02 -11.10 -8.05
N PRO A 597 -16.93 -9.85 -8.56
CA PRO A 597 -18.12 -9.00 -8.76
C PRO A 597 -19.17 -9.62 -9.70
#